data_AF-T0ZK91-F1
#
_entry.id   AF-T0ZK91-F1
#
_cell.length_a   1.000
_cell.length_b   1.000
_cell.length_c   1.000
_cell.angle_alpha   90.00
_cell.angle_beta   90.00
_cell.angle_gamma   90.00
#
_symmetry.space_group_name_H-M   'P 1'
#
loop_
_entity.id
_entity.type
_entity.pdbx_description
1 polymer ?
#
loop_
_entity_poly.entity_id
_entity_poly.type
_entity_poly.pdbx_seq_one_letter_code
_entity_poly.pdbx_strand_id
1 'polypeptide(L)' 'MTSVEFSQALLREAHVAVVPGIAFGPHGEHHFRLSYTAPEEVLREA' A
#
# COMPACT_ATOMS: atom_id res chain seq x y z
N MET A 1 10.84 9.57 2.08
CA MET A 1 10.10 8.36 2.47
C MET A 1 10.07 7.43 1.27
N THR A 2 10.54 6.20 1.44
CA THR A 2 10.55 5.17 0.40
C THR A 2 9.18 4.50 0.27
N SER A 3 8.94 3.84 -0.86
CA SER A 3 7.74 3.02 -1.08
C SER A 3 7.56 1.93 0.00
N VAL A 4 8.68 1.39 0.50
CA VAL A 4 8.70 0.40 1.59
C VAL A 4 8.37 1.04 2.94
N GLU A 5 9.00 2.16 3.28
CA GLU A 5 8.73 2.89 4.53
C GLU A 5 7.27 3.27 4.64
N PHE A 6 6.69 3.80 3.55
CA PHE A 6 5.27 4.17 3.52
C PHE A 6 4.35 2.96 3.68
N SER A 7 4.60 1.88 2.94
CA SER A 7 3.80 0.65 3.03
C SER A 7 3.88 0.02 4.43
N GLN A 8 5.04 0.10 5.08
CA GLN A 8 5.20 -0.38 6.45
C GLN A 8 4.51 0.52 7.49
N ALA A 9 4.48 1.83 7.28
CA ALA A 9 3.74 2.75 8.13
C ALA A 9 2.23 2.44 8.07
N LEU A 10 1.67 2.26 6.86
CA LEU A 10 0.28 1.83 6.68
C LEU A 10 -0.02 0.50 7.39
N LEU A 11 0.88 -0.47 7.30
CA LEU A 11 0.70 -1.76 7.96
C LEU A 11 0.71 -1.65 9.50
N ARG A 12 1.58 -0.82 10.08
CA ARG A 12 1.74 -0.73 11.54
C ARG A 12 0.78 0.23 12.21
N GLU A 13 0.46 1.34 11.55
CA GLU A 13 -0.31 2.44 12.14
C GLU A 13 -1.78 2.35 11.76
N ALA A 14 -2.06 2.03 10.49
CA ALA A 14 -3.41 1.93 9.97
C ALA A 14 -3.91 0.48 9.84
N HIS A 15 -3.06 -0.52 10.05
CA HIS A 15 -3.38 -1.94 9.84
C HIS A 15 -3.80 -2.26 8.40
N VAL A 16 -3.31 -1.48 7.43
CA VAL A 16 -3.62 -1.64 6.01
C VAL A 16 -2.42 -2.24 5.28
N ALA A 17 -2.60 -3.43 4.70
CA ALA A 17 -1.58 -4.09 3.90
C ALA A 17 -1.64 -3.64 2.43
N VAL A 18 -0.55 -3.06 1.95
CA VAL A 18 -0.35 -2.67 0.54
C VAL A 18 0.96 -3.23 -0.01
N VAL A 19 1.11 -3.25 -1.33
CA VAL A 19 2.36 -3.68 -1.97
C VAL A 19 3.23 -2.45 -2.30
N PRO A 20 4.48 -2.38 -1.79
CA PRO A 20 5.41 -1.32 -2.15
C PRO A 20 5.64 -1.28 -3.65
N GLY A 21 5.63 -0.09 -4.25
CA GLY A 21 5.77 0.06 -5.69
C GLY A 21 7.14 -0.37 -6.22
N ILE A 22 8.20 -0.32 -5.41
CA ILE A 22 9.52 -0.85 -5.78
C ILE A 22 9.50 -2.34 -6.18
N ALA A 23 8.51 -3.11 -5.72
CA ALA A 23 8.31 -4.50 -6.13
C ALA A 23 7.98 -4.66 -7.63
N PHE A 24 7.60 -3.57 -8.32
CA PHE A 24 7.32 -3.52 -9.76
C PHE A 24 8.47 -2.90 -10.56
N GLY A 25 9.62 -2.63 -9.93
CA GLY A 25 10.81 -2.07 -10.56
C GLY A 25 11.10 -0.63 -10.14
N PRO A 26 12.23 -0.05 -10.61
CA PRO A 26 12.73 1.24 -10.12
C PRO A 26 11.75 2.41 -10.29
N HIS A 27 10.94 2.36 -11.35
CA HIS A 27 9.93 3.40 -11.63
C HIS A 27 8.70 3.32 -10.71
N GLY A 28 8.54 2.23 -9.95
CA GLY A 28 7.49 2.11 -8.93
C GLY A 28 7.89 2.73 -7.59
N GLU A 29 9.09 3.28 -7.45
CA GLU A 29 9.46 4.00 -6.24
C GLU A 29 8.52 5.19 -6.01
N HIS A 30 8.26 5.50 -4.73
CA HIS A 30 7.24 6.46 -4.29
C HIS A 30 5.78 6.13 -4.67
N HIS A 31 5.51 4.95 -5.24
CA HIS A 31 4.16 4.43 -5.48
C HIS A 31 3.89 3.19 -4.61
N PHE A 32 2.63 2.77 -4.54
CA PHE A 32 2.21 1.50 -3.95
C PHE A 32 1.00 0.97 -4.71
N ARG A 33 0.71 -0.32 -4.54
CA ARG A 33 -0.47 -0.98 -5.14
C ARG A 33 -1.41 -1.44 -4.03
N LEU A 34 -2.69 -1.16 -4.20
CA LEU A 34 -3.79 -1.65 -3.37
C LEU A 34 -4.70 -2.60 -4.17
N SER A 35 -5.41 -3.49 -3.48
CA SER A 35 -6.39 -4.37 -4.11
C SER A 35 -7.79 -3.75 -3.99
N TYR A 36 -8.42 -3.44 -5.13
CA TYR A 36 -9.79 -2.90 -5.15
C TYR A 36 -10.86 -4.00 -5.20
N THR A 37 -10.48 -5.28 -5.22
CA THR A 37 -11.42 -6.41 -5.28
C THR A 37 -11.95 -6.83 -3.90
N ALA A 38 -11.81 -5.96 -2.90
CA ALA A 38 -12.43 -6.13 -1.59
C ALA A 38 -13.86 -5.57 -1.61
N PRO A 39 -14.74 -5.98 -0.68
CA PRO A 39 -16.04 -5.34 -0.49
C PRO A 39 -15.91 -3.82 -0.34
N GLU A 40 -16.87 -3.05 -0.86
CA GLU A 40 -16.82 -1.58 -0.84
C GLU A 40 -16.69 -1.04 0.58
N GLU A 41 -17.35 -1.69 1.53
CA GLU A 41 -17.30 -1.36 2.96
C GLU A 41 -15.87 -1.43 3.48
N VAL A 42 -15.14 -2.50 3.12
CA VAL A 42 -13.73 -2.68 3.49
C VAL A 42 -12.84 -1.62 2.84
N LEU A 43 -13.13 -1.22 1.60
CA LEU A 43 -12.38 -0.17 0.92
C LEU A 43 -12.63 1.23 1.49
N ARG A 44 -13.81 1.48 2.07
CA ARG A 44 -14.15 2.76 2.72
C ARG A 44 -13.56 2.90 4.11
N GLU A 45 -13.36 1.79 4.80
CA GLU A 45 -12.75 1.73 6.14
C GLU A 45 -11.22 1.83 6.11
N ALA A 46 -10.60 1.46 4.99
CA ALA A 46 -9.15 1.42 4.78
C ALA A 46 -8.51 2.79 4.52
#